data_AF-A0A958UTG3-F1
#
_entry.id   AF-A0A958UTG3-F1
#
_cell.length_a   1.000
_cell.length_b   1.000
_cell.length_c   1.000
_cell.angle_alpha   90.00
_cell.angle_beta   90.00
_cell.angle_gamma   90.00
#
_symmetry.space_group_name_H-M   'P 1'
#
loop_
_entity.id
_entity.type
_entity.pdbx_description
1 polymer ?
#
loop_
_entity_poly.entity_id
_entity_poly.type
_entity_poly.pdbx_seq_one_letter_code
_entity_poly.pdbx_strand_id
1 'polypeptide(L)'
;MAKKQKFYVVWFGNPAGIFGSWEECKRSIQGVKGAQYKSFETFEEAKKAYNKEYADYKGKTVKKTLSKEQLKKIGEPNLYSIAVDAASSGNPGKMEYRGVDTQTHKQLFHQGPFQQGTNNIGEFLALVHGLAFLKKNNSDRIIYSDSRIAMGWVKKKK
;
A
#
# COMPACT_ATOMS: atom_id res chain seq x y z
N MET A 1 10.37 8.76 11.99
CA MET A 1 10.00 9.35 10.69
C MET A 1 9.12 10.55 10.95
N ALA A 2 9.47 11.73 10.44
CA ALA A 2 8.66 12.93 10.60
C ALA A 2 7.29 12.75 9.91
N LYS A 3 6.21 13.17 10.57
CA LYS A 3 4.85 13.11 10.02
C LYS A 3 4.78 14.11 8.86
N LYS A 4 4.54 13.64 7.63
CA LYS A 4 4.41 14.54 6.47
C LYS A 4 3.31 15.57 6.74
N GLN A 5 3.61 16.84 6.49
CA GLN A 5 2.64 17.92 6.59
C GLN A 5 1.48 17.67 5.62
N LYS A 6 0.26 17.98 6.07
CA LYS A 6 -0.98 17.86 5.29
C LYS A 6 -1.65 19.22 5.25
N PHE A 7 -2.39 19.46 4.18
CA PHE A 7 -3.21 20.66 4.00
C PHE A 7 -4.68 20.25 4.09
N TYR A 8 -5.52 21.07 4.73
CA TYR A 8 -6.93 20.76 4.95
C TYR A 8 -7.79 21.82 4.30
N VAL A 9 -8.65 21.40 3.37
CA VAL A 9 -9.63 22.29 2.75
C VAL A 9 -10.94 22.11 3.51
N VAL A 10 -11.53 23.22 3.93
CA VAL A 10 -12.86 23.31 4.56
C VAL A 10 -13.74 24.13 3.62
N TRP A 11 -14.72 23.48 2.99
CA TRP A 11 -15.72 24.11 2.14
C TRP A 11 -16.92 24.60 2.95
N PHE A 12 -17.24 23.91 4.04
CA PHE A 12 -18.29 24.29 4.97
C PHE A 12 -17.80 24.16 6.40
N GLY A 13 -17.63 25.30 7.06
CA GLY A 13 -17.06 25.49 8.39
C GLY A 13 -17.05 26.97 8.75
N ASN A 14 -16.58 27.30 9.95
CA ASN A 14 -16.45 28.68 10.43
C ASN A 14 -15.06 28.91 11.04
N PRO A 15 -14.08 29.47 10.28
CA PRO A 15 -14.18 29.90 8.89
C PRO A 15 -13.98 28.76 7.87
N ALA A 16 -14.51 28.90 6.66
CA ALA A 16 -14.11 28.09 5.51
C ALA A 16 -12.73 28.54 4.99
N GLY A 17 -11.94 27.63 4.42
CA GLY A 17 -10.60 27.96 3.93
C GLY A 17 -9.65 26.76 3.82
N ILE A 18 -8.37 27.07 3.60
CA ILE A 18 -7.28 26.09 3.54
C ILE A 18 -6.39 26.26 4.77
N PHE A 19 -6.17 25.18 5.51
CA PHE A 19 -5.39 25.17 6.73
C PHE A 19 -4.14 24.29 6.59
N GLY A 20 -3.03 24.73 7.19
CA GLY A 20 -1.75 24.00 7.18
C GLY A 20 -1.64 22.96 8.30
N SER A 21 -2.60 22.94 9.22
CA SER A 21 -2.61 22.05 10.38
C SER A 21 -3.99 21.44 10.64
N TRP A 22 -4.01 20.28 11.28
CA TRP A 22 -5.27 19.65 11.71
C TRP A 22 -5.96 20.48 12.80
N GLU A 23 -5.20 21.14 13.67
CA GLU A 23 -5.74 21.92 14.78
C GLU A 23 -6.55 23.13 14.30
N GLU A 24 -6.06 23.85 13.28
CA GLU A 24 -6.80 24.93 12.62
C GLU A 24 -8.03 24.43 11.87
N CYS A 25 -7.90 23.33 11.13
CA CYS A 25 -9.05 22.69 10.47
C CYS A 25 -10.11 22.28 11.49
N LYS A 26 -9.70 21.67 12.61
CA LYS A 26 -10.59 21.20 13.68
C LYS A 26 -11.35 22.36 14.30
N ARG A 27 -10.69 23.48 14.60
CA ARG A 27 -11.35 24.69 15.10
C ARG A 27 -12.46 25.18 14.16
N SER A 28 -12.25 25.03 12.85
CA SER A 28 -13.19 25.51 11.83
C SER A 28 -14.40 24.59 11.61
N ILE A 29 -14.31 23.31 11.99
CA ILE A 29 -15.40 22.33 11.79
C ILE A 29 -16.09 21.92 13.10
N GLN A 30 -15.48 22.21 14.25
CA GLN A 30 -16.01 21.85 15.55
C GLN A 30 -17.31 22.62 15.84
N GLY A 31 -18.37 21.87 16.16
CA GLY A 31 -19.71 22.45 16.40
C GLY A 31 -20.48 22.83 15.14
N VAL A 32 -19.90 22.66 13.94
CA VAL A 32 -20.58 22.96 12.66
C VAL A 32 -21.28 21.70 12.15
N LYS A 33 -22.62 21.68 12.24
CA LYS A 33 -23.43 20.57 11.72
C LYS A 33 -23.29 20.48 10.21
N GLY A 34 -22.81 19.35 9.71
CA GLY A 34 -22.62 19.12 8.27
C GLY A 34 -21.31 19.66 7.71
N ALA A 35 -20.30 19.93 8.56
CA ALA A 35 -18.99 20.41 8.12
C ALA A 35 -18.40 19.59 6.95
N GLN A 36 -17.88 20.29 5.95
CA GLN A 36 -17.35 19.70 4.72
C GLN A 36 -15.86 20.00 4.64
N TYR A 37 -15.03 18.97 4.79
CA TYR A 37 -13.59 19.12 4.76
C TYR A 37 -12.87 17.89 4.20
N LYS A 38 -11.61 18.08 3.76
CA LYS A 38 -10.73 17.00 3.28
C LYS A 38 -9.27 17.39 3.39
N SER A 39 -8.41 16.41 3.66
CA SER A 39 -6.96 16.59 3.67
C SER A 39 -6.30 16.27 2.32
N PHE A 40 -5.25 17.02 1.96
CA PHE A 40 -4.41 16.88 0.77
C PHE A 40 -2.93 16.82 1.16
N GLU A 41 -2.09 16.25 0.29
CA GLU A 41 -0.65 16.10 0.56
C GLU A 41 0.15 17.33 0.17
N THR A 42 -0.37 18.15 -0.74
CA THR A 42 0.29 19.37 -1.23
C THR A 42 -0.63 20.58 -1.14
N PHE A 43 -0.04 21.76 -0.96
CA PHE A 43 -0.77 23.02 -0.97
C PHE A 43 -1.44 23.28 -2.33
N GLU A 44 -0.76 22.93 -3.43
CA GLU A 44 -1.29 23.06 -4.79
C GLU A 44 -2.55 22.23 -5.02
N GLU A 45 -2.59 20.98 -4.53
CA GLU A 45 -3.80 20.16 -4.58
C GLU A 45 -4.92 20.75 -3.73
N ALA A 46 -4.60 21.23 -2.52
CA ALA A 46 -5.58 21.88 -1.64
C ALA A 46 -6.17 23.13 -2.29
N LYS A 47 -5.34 23.97 -2.91
CA LYS A 47 -5.77 25.19 -3.64
C LYS A 47 -6.67 24.86 -4.82
N LYS A 48 -6.32 23.84 -5.61
CA LYS A 48 -7.16 23.34 -6.71
C LYS A 48 -8.50 22.81 -6.22
N ALA A 49 -8.50 22.11 -5.08
CA ALA A 49 -9.71 21.54 -4.51
C ALA A 49 -10.62 22.59 -3.87
N TYR A 50 -10.06 23.64 -3.26
CA TYR A 50 -10.82 24.76 -2.71
C TYR A 50 -11.62 25.51 -3.79
N ASN A 51 -11.11 25.57 -5.03
CA ASN A 51 -11.80 26.15 -6.19
C ASN A 51 -12.85 25.22 -6.82
N LYS A 52 -13.16 24.09 -6.19
CA LYS A 52 -14.14 23.08 -6.63
C LYS A 52 -15.11 22.77 -5.50
N GLU A 53 -16.10 21.93 -5.76
CA GLU A 53 -17.12 21.58 -4.76
C GLU A 53 -16.71 20.37 -3.91
N TYR A 54 -17.19 20.29 -2.67
CA TYR A 54 -16.95 19.14 -1.81
C TYR A 54 -17.46 17.82 -2.41
N ALA A 55 -18.56 17.88 -3.18
CA ALA A 55 -19.13 16.73 -3.89
C ALA A 55 -18.13 16.07 -4.85
N ASP A 56 -17.22 16.84 -5.46
CA ASP A 56 -16.19 16.32 -6.36
C ASP A 56 -15.17 15.43 -5.64
N TYR A 57 -15.02 15.59 -4.33
CA TYR A 57 -14.00 14.95 -3.51
C TYR A 57 -14.54 14.01 -2.44
N LYS A 58 -15.85 14.06 -2.15
CA LYS A 58 -16.54 13.15 -1.23
C LYS A 58 -16.44 11.71 -1.75
N GLY A 59 -15.98 10.79 -0.92
CA GLY A 59 -15.83 9.37 -1.27
C GLY A 59 -14.68 9.04 -2.23
N LYS A 60 -13.99 10.03 -2.82
CA LYS A 60 -12.84 9.78 -3.70
C LYS A 60 -11.53 9.73 -2.92
N THR A 61 -10.84 8.60 -2.97
CA THR A 61 -9.42 8.54 -2.57
C THR A 61 -8.61 9.15 -3.70
N VAL A 62 -7.89 10.24 -3.43
CA VAL A 62 -6.95 10.81 -4.41
C VAL A 62 -5.86 9.74 -4.63
N LYS A 63 -5.88 9.09 -5.79
CA LYS A 63 -4.83 8.13 -6.15
C LYS A 63 -3.53 8.91 -6.24
N LYS A 64 -2.55 8.53 -5.42
CA LYS A 64 -1.18 9.02 -5.54
C LYS A 64 -0.67 8.67 -6.91
N THR A 65 -0.58 9.66 -7.79
CA THR A 65 0.05 9.47 -9.09
C THR A 65 1.51 9.84 -8.89
N LEU A 66 2.40 8.86 -9.12
CA LEU A 66 3.84 9.11 -9.05
C LEU A 66 4.24 10.09 -10.13
N SER A 67 5.15 11.02 -9.82
CA SER A 67 5.72 11.92 -10.82
C SER A 67 6.52 11.14 -11.86
N LYS A 68 6.75 11.73 -13.04
CA LYS A 68 7.58 11.10 -14.09
C LYS A 68 8.99 10.79 -13.58
N GLU A 69 9.54 11.65 -12.74
CA GLU A 69 10.87 11.48 -12.13
C GLU A 69 10.86 10.32 -11.11
N GLN A 70 9.78 10.15 -10.36
CA GLN A 70 9.62 9.04 -9.43
C GLN A 70 9.49 7.70 -10.16
N LEU A 71 8.69 7.67 -11.24
CA LEU A 71 8.56 6.49 -12.10
C LEU A 71 9.90 6.11 -12.73
N LYS A 72 10.66 7.09 -13.22
CA LYS A 72 12.00 6.85 -13.79
C LYS A 72 12.99 6.25 -12.78
N LYS A 73 12.86 6.59 -11.49
CA LYS A 73 13.70 6.00 -10.42
C LYS A 73 13.31 4.57 -10.06
N ILE A 74 12.04 4.20 -10.21
CA ILE A 74 11.56 2.83 -9.95
C ILE A 74 11.98 1.90 -11.09
N GLY A 75 11.93 2.41 -12.33
CA GLY A 75 12.23 1.63 -13.52
C GLY A 75 11.14 0.63 -13.88
N GLU A 76 11.47 -0.29 -14.78
CA GLU A 76 10.59 -1.39 -15.17
C GLU A 76 10.83 -2.62 -14.29
N PRO A 77 9.81 -3.45 -14.05
CA PRO A 77 9.98 -4.69 -13.29
C PRO A 77 10.88 -5.67 -14.05
N ASN A 78 11.76 -6.38 -13.34
CA ASN A 78 12.53 -7.46 -13.94
C ASN A 78 11.63 -8.70 -14.12
N LEU A 79 11.23 -8.97 -15.35
CA LEU A 79 10.34 -10.11 -15.67
C LEU A 79 11.05 -11.47 -15.56
N TYR A 80 12.37 -11.52 -15.57
CA TYR A 80 13.15 -12.73 -15.25
C TYR A 80 13.21 -12.92 -13.73
N SER A 81 12.04 -13.21 -13.15
CA SER A 81 11.82 -13.33 -11.71
C SER A 81 10.68 -14.30 -11.41
N ILE A 82 10.53 -14.61 -10.12
CA ILE A 82 9.32 -15.24 -9.58
C ILE A 82 8.64 -14.28 -8.61
N ALA A 83 7.32 -14.30 -8.54
CA ALA A 83 6.54 -13.56 -7.55
C ALA A 83 5.90 -14.56 -6.58
N VAL A 84 5.93 -14.24 -5.29
CA VAL A 84 5.34 -15.06 -4.23
C VAL A 84 4.34 -14.25 -3.42
N ASP A 85 3.27 -14.90 -3.00
CA ASP A 85 2.18 -14.27 -2.26
C ASP A 85 1.47 -15.32 -1.39
N ALA A 86 0.78 -14.84 -0.35
CA ALA A 86 -0.04 -15.65 0.52
C ALA A 86 -1.42 -15.03 0.76
N ALA A 87 -2.41 -15.90 0.94
CA ALA A 87 -3.77 -15.50 1.26
C ALA A 87 -4.26 -16.24 2.49
N SER A 88 -5.07 -15.57 3.31
CA SER A 88 -5.71 -16.17 4.47
C SER A 88 -7.16 -15.74 4.62
N SER A 89 -8.06 -16.72 4.72
CA SER A 89 -9.48 -16.51 5.04
C SER A 89 -9.68 -16.50 6.55
N GLY A 90 -9.58 -15.31 7.15
CA GLY A 90 -9.45 -15.11 8.59
C GLY A 90 -7.98 -14.95 9.02
N ASN A 91 -7.72 -14.31 10.16
CA ASN A 91 -6.35 -14.06 10.62
C ASN A 91 -6.25 -14.16 12.17
N PRO A 92 -6.09 -15.38 12.74
CA PRO A 92 -5.80 -16.65 12.06
C PRO A 92 -6.99 -17.25 11.29
N GLY A 93 -6.72 -18.06 10.26
CA GLY A 93 -7.73 -18.72 9.43
C GLY A 93 -7.14 -19.71 8.44
N LYS A 94 -7.92 -20.12 7.43
CA LYS A 94 -7.44 -21.00 6.35
C LYS A 94 -6.45 -20.23 5.48
N MET A 95 -5.19 -20.66 5.45
CA MET A 95 -4.11 -19.96 4.79
C MET A 95 -3.48 -20.81 3.68
N GLU A 96 -3.13 -20.19 2.58
CA GLU A 96 -2.37 -20.81 1.49
C GLU A 96 -1.33 -19.81 0.95
N TYR A 97 -0.36 -20.33 0.21
CA TYR A 97 0.62 -19.49 -0.48
C TYR A 97 1.11 -20.15 -1.77
N ARG A 98 1.59 -19.33 -2.70
CA ARG A 98 2.07 -19.80 -4.00
C ARG A 98 3.22 -18.96 -4.53
N GLY A 99 3.92 -19.53 -5.50
CA GLY A 99 4.91 -18.83 -6.32
C GLY A 99 4.58 -19.00 -7.80
N VAL A 100 4.71 -17.92 -8.56
CA VAL A 100 4.47 -17.89 -10.00
C VAL A 100 5.68 -17.30 -10.72
N ASP A 101 5.86 -17.69 -11.98
CA ASP A 101 6.75 -16.99 -12.90
C ASP A 101 6.16 -15.60 -13.22
N THR A 102 6.95 -14.53 -13.00
CA THR A 102 6.44 -13.15 -13.09
C THR A 102 6.01 -12.76 -14.50
N GLN A 103 6.61 -13.35 -15.54
CA GLN A 103 6.31 -13.02 -16.93
C GLN A 103 5.10 -13.80 -17.46
N THR A 104 5.07 -15.10 -17.18
CA THR A 104 4.11 -16.03 -17.80
C THR A 104 2.91 -16.33 -16.89
N HIS A 105 2.99 -15.94 -15.62
CA HIS A 105 2.02 -16.27 -14.56
C HIS A 105 1.87 -17.76 -14.29
N LYS A 106 2.76 -18.61 -14.83
CA LYS A 106 2.75 -20.05 -14.58
C LYS A 106 3.00 -20.31 -13.10
N GLN A 107 2.12 -21.07 -12.46
CA GLN A 107 2.31 -21.53 -11.09
C GLN A 107 3.50 -22.50 -11.01
N LEU A 108 4.48 -22.16 -10.18
CA LEU A 108 5.69 -22.95 -9.93
C LEU A 108 5.51 -23.87 -8.73
N PHE A 109 4.81 -23.37 -7.70
CA PHE A 109 4.42 -24.13 -6.51
C PHE A 109 3.20 -23.50 -5.85
N HIS A 110 2.47 -24.30 -5.08
CA HIS A 110 1.33 -23.89 -4.25
C HIS A 110 1.25 -24.82 -3.04
N GLN A 111 0.90 -24.25 -1.88
CA GLN A 111 0.86 -24.95 -0.61
C GLN A 111 -0.34 -24.48 0.22
N GLY A 112 -1.01 -25.43 0.86
CA GLY A 112 -2.23 -25.21 1.63
C GLY A 112 -3.46 -25.87 0.98
N PRO A 113 -4.67 -25.57 1.47
CA PRO A 113 -4.94 -24.69 2.60
C PRO A 113 -4.51 -25.32 3.94
N PHE A 114 -3.72 -24.59 4.71
CA PHE A 114 -3.44 -24.86 6.13
C PHE A 114 -4.61 -24.34 6.95
N GLN A 115 -5.19 -25.16 7.85
CA GLN A 115 -6.44 -24.81 8.53
C GLN A 115 -6.32 -23.62 9.49
N GLN A 116 -5.13 -23.38 10.04
CA GLN A 116 -4.89 -22.33 11.02
C GLN A 116 -3.55 -21.63 10.75
N GLY A 117 -3.57 -20.60 9.92
CA GLY A 117 -2.43 -19.74 9.60
C GLY A 117 -2.79 -18.26 9.64
N THR A 118 -1.77 -17.41 9.61
CA THR A 118 -1.92 -15.95 9.48
C THR A 118 -1.35 -15.49 8.15
N ASN A 119 -1.77 -14.33 7.66
CA ASN A 119 -1.25 -13.79 6.40
C ASN A 119 0.29 -13.66 6.45
N ASN A 120 0.81 -13.04 7.51
CA ASN A 120 2.25 -12.79 7.66
C ASN A 120 3.08 -14.08 7.70
N ILE A 121 2.56 -15.16 8.30
CA ILE A 121 3.21 -16.47 8.29
C ILE A 121 3.20 -17.04 6.88
N GLY A 122 2.07 -16.96 6.17
CA GLY A 122 1.98 -17.40 4.77
C GLY A 122 2.99 -16.69 3.88
N GLU A 123 3.08 -15.36 3.97
CA GLU A 123 4.03 -14.53 3.21
C GLU A 123 5.49 -14.96 3.45
N PHE A 124 5.82 -15.20 4.72
CA PHE A 124 7.16 -15.66 5.09
C PHE A 124 7.46 -17.05 4.52
N LEU A 125 6.53 -17.99 4.66
CA LEU A 125 6.68 -19.33 4.09
C LEU A 125 6.80 -19.28 2.56
N ALA A 126 6.03 -18.41 1.90
CA ALA A 126 6.10 -18.21 0.45
C ALA A 126 7.50 -17.74 0.00
N LEU A 127 8.09 -16.76 0.70
CA LEU A 127 9.44 -16.28 0.44
C LEU A 127 10.51 -17.36 0.69
N VAL A 128 10.43 -18.06 1.83
CA VAL A 128 11.39 -19.13 2.16
C VAL A 128 11.30 -20.27 1.16
N HIS A 129 10.09 -20.69 0.77
CA HIS A 129 9.88 -21.70 -0.26
C HIS A 129 10.40 -21.21 -1.61
N GLY A 130 10.13 -19.96 -2.01
CA GLY A 130 10.68 -19.37 -3.23
C GLY A 130 12.21 -19.43 -3.28
N LEU A 131 12.88 -19.06 -2.19
CA LEU A 131 14.35 -19.16 -2.08
C LEU A 131 14.84 -20.61 -2.21
N ALA A 132 14.17 -21.54 -1.53
CA ALA A 132 14.51 -22.97 -1.62
C ALA A 132 14.27 -23.53 -3.03
N PHE A 133 13.18 -23.12 -3.70
CA PHE A 133 12.85 -23.51 -5.06
C PHE A 133 13.92 -23.05 -6.05
N LEU A 134 14.34 -21.78 -5.98
CA LEU A 134 15.40 -21.27 -6.87
C LEU A 134 16.73 -21.99 -6.64
N LYS A 135 17.11 -22.19 -5.36
CA LYS A 135 18.33 -22.92 -5.01
C LYS A 135 18.31 -24.35 -5.52
N LYS A 136 17.18 -25.07 -5.37
CA LYS A 136 17.02 -26.46 -5.84
C LYS A 136 17.15 -26.57 -7.37
N ASN A 137 16.67 -25.56 -8.11
CA ASN A 137 16.72 -25.53 -9.57
C ASN A 137 17.97 -24.82 -10.13
N ASN A 138 18.94 -24.47 -9.28
CA ASN A 138 20.14 -23.71 -9.65
C ASN A 138 19.82 -22.44 -10.47
N SER A 139 18.73 -21.75 -10.09
CA SER A 139 18.24 -20.56 -10.79
C SER A 139 18.75 -19.28 -10.13
N ASP A 140 19.15 -18.32 -10.96
CA ASP A 140 19.63 -16.98 -10.61
C ASP A 140 18.54 -15.91 -10.67
N ARG A 141 17.29 -16.30 -10.90
CA ARG A 141 16.13 -15.39 -10.91
C ARG A 141 15.97 -14.67 -9.58
N ILE A 142 15.41 -13.47 -9.61
CA ILE A 142 15.05 -12.74 -8.38
C ILE A 142 13.64 -13.12 -7.90
N ILE A 143 13.32 -12.80 -6.64
CA ILE A 143 12.00 -13.00 -6.04
C ILE A 143 11.36 -11.66 -5.71
N TYR A 144 10.11 -11.47 -6.12
CA TYR A 144 9.25 -10.38 -5.68
C TYR A 144 8.26 -10.83 -4.59
N SER A 145 8.08 -9.98 -3.59
CA SER A 145 7.01 -10.02 -2.58
C SER A 145 6.76 -8.60 -2.12
N ASP A 146 5.51 -8.24 -1.83
CA ASP A 146 5.14 -6.94 -1.27
C ASP A 146 5.14 -6.93 0.27
N SER A 147 5.29 -8.09 0.91
CA SER A 147 5.31 -8.25 2.35
C SER A 147 6.61 -7.76 2.98
N ARG A 148 6.59 -6.51 3.43
CA ARG A 148 7.70 -5.90 4.20
C ARG A 148 8.02 -6.64 5.49
N ILE A 149 7.03 -7.28 6.10
CA ILE A 149 7.21 -8.07 7.33
C ILE A 149 8.02 -9.32 7.01
N ALA A 150 7.59 -10.09 6.02
CA ALA A 150 8.24 -11.33 5.62
C ALA A 150 9.67 -11.08 5.09
N MET A 151 9.86 -10.08 4.23
CA MET A 151 11.20 -9.63 3.83
C MET A 151 12.08 -9.25 5.02
N GLY A 152 11.49 -8.63 6.05
CA GLY A 152 12.19 -8.25 7.28
C GLY A 152 12.64 -9.47 8.10
N TRP A 153 11.80 -10.50 8.20
CA TRP A 153 12.11 -11.76 8.88
C TRP A 153 13.21 -12.55 8.16
N VAL A 154 13.10 -12.71 6.84
CA VAL A 154 14.13 -13.35 6.00
C VAL A 154 15.50 -12.67 6.18
N LYS A 155 15.56 -11.33 6.12
CA LYS A 155 16.81 -10.58 6.33
C LYS A 155 17.40 -10.77 7.72
N LYS A 156 16.55 -10.93 8.74
CA LYS A 156 16.95 -11.17 10.13
C LYS A 156 17.27 -12.63 10.42
N LYS A 157 17.04 -13.56 9.47
CA LYS A 157 17.11 -15.00 9.67
C LYS A 157 16.27 -15.46 10.87
N LYS A 158 15.08 -14.87 11.02
CA LYS A 158 14.10 -15.17 12.07
C LYS A 158 12.81 -15.67 11.45
#